data_AF-R9KKQ4-F1
#
_entry.id   AF-R9KKQ4-F1
#
_cell.length_a   1.000
_cell.length_b   1.000
_cell.length_c   1.000
_cell.angle_alpha   90.00
_cell.angle_beta   90.00
_cell.angle_gamma   90.00
#
_symmetry.space_group_name_H-M   'P 1'
#
loop_
_entity.id
_entity.type
_entity.pdbx_description
1 polymer ?
#
loop_
_entity_poly.entity_id
_entity_poly.type
_entity_poly.pdbx_seq_one_letter_code
_entity_poly.pdbx_strand_id
1 'polypeptide(L)'
;MENYTFLQAMGRGRHPEGAGIADSSYCIFSGPMEDPVLRQRIFGDESSLTLELNYGEGDLLSDFRLRQAGTNLILEESSVGLFRSFLMDKEIKYIGQAYMYALLFKISNLSDLVDFSIKEMKVLEDSLDNSIDNSGTYQILDFRRRYTEYGSQIIALKEIIARIDKGYYPMQMQNSYVLQGQVALDFRFLEERYELNKNTIIKDLDTYTSIINNNINRNTRLLTLVSLGAVALNFMFGSLLAVSPAIGVAGGVLIGGLTAGAAVVYRTNGSRRFPRLHDSHILPDALEGQAAESAALESRQNMPGSEDNAAGSTALESRQNMPENIEKR
;
A
#
# COMPACT_ATOMS: atom_id res chain seq x y z
N MET A 1 33.58 -0.46 -4.65
CA MET A 1 33.43 -0.43 -3.19
C MET A 1 31.95 -0.54 -2.93
N GLU A 2 31.50 -1.61 -2.28
CA GLU A 2 30.09 -1.75 -1.93
C GLU A 2 29.75 -0.66 -0.89
N ASN A 3 28.80 0.23 -1.21
CA ASN A 3 28.44 1.39 -0.38
C ASN A 3 27.50 0.96 0.76
N TYR A 4 28.05 0.24 1.74
CA TYR A 4 27.32 -0.12 2.94
C TYR A 4 27.59 0.86 4.08
N THR A 5 26.52 1.35 4.70
CA THR A 5 26.55 2.26 5.84
C THR A 5 26.18 1.50 7.10
N PHE A 6 26.93 1.69 8.19
CA PHE A 6 26.59 1.11 9.49
C PHE A 6 25.19 1.57 9.95
N LEU A 7 24.37 0.61 10.42
CA LEU A 7 23.01 0.87 10.89
C LEU A 7 22.94 0.77 12.41
N GLN A 8 23.25 -0.41 12.96
CA GLN A 8 23.28 -0.64 14.41
C GLN A 8 24.14 -1.85 14.77
N ALA A 9 24.65 -1.86 16.00
CA ALA A 9 25.34 -3.00 16.59
C ALA A 9 24.31 -3.96 17.22
N MET A 10 24.48 -5.27 17.02
CA MET A 10 23.72 -6.26 17.78
C MET A 10 24.34 -6.45 19.18
N GLY A 11 23.75 -7.30 20.02
CA GLY A 11 24.10 -7.40 21.45
C GLY A 11 25.59 -7.61 21.79
N ARG A 12 26.36 -8.32 20.94
CA ARG A 12 27.84 -8.47 21.07
C ARG A 12 28.63 -7.71 20.00
N GLY A 13 28.00 -6.72 19.39
CA GLY A 13 28.52 -5.94 18.28
C GLY A 13 29.86 -5.29 18.60
N ARG A 14 30.78 -5.39 17.64
CA ARG A 14 32.04 -4.64 17.64
C ARG A 14 32.18 -3.97 16.30
N HIS A 15 32.11 -2.64 16.32
CA HIS A 15 32.31 -1.78 15.17
C HIS A 15 33.34 -0.71 15.52
N PRO A 16 34.62 -0.92 15.18
CA PRO A 16 35.63 0.13 15.29
C PRO A 16 35.25 1.34 14.42
N GLU A 17 35.64 2.55 14.82
CA GLU A 17 35.33 3.76 14.03
C GLU A 17 35.90 3.66 12.61
N GLY A 18 35.04 3.86 11.60
CA GLY A 18 35.40 3.76 10.19
C GLY A 18 35.62 2.33 9.67
N ALA A 19 35.33 1.30 10.47
CA ALA A 19 35.46 -0.09 10.06
C ALA A 19 34.44 -0.47 8.97
N GLY A 20 34.90 -1.25 7.99
CA GLY A 20 33.99 -1.90 7.04
C GLY A 20 33.33 -3.15 7.62
N ILE A 21 32.60 -3.87 6.78
CA ILE A 21 31.96 -5.15 7.13
C ILE A 21 33.01 -6.18 7.58
N ALA A 22 34.18 -6.23 6.92
CA ALA A 22 35.24 -7.19 7.20
C ALA A 22 35.85 -7.04 8.60
N ASP A 23 35.93 -5.79 9.09
CA ASP A 23 36.55 -5.46 10.37
C ASP A 23 35.52 -5.35 11.52
N SER A 24 34.25 -5.58 11.22
CA SER A 24 33.15 -5.53 12.17
C SER A 24 32.62 -6.93 12.49
N SER A 25 32.03 -7.10 13.66
CA SER A 25 31.35 -8.35 14.04
C SER A 25 30.03 -8.06 14.73
N TYR A 26 29.03 -8.90 14.48
CA TYR A 26 27.68 -8.75 15.03
C TYR A 26 27.07 -7.35 14.80
N CYS A 27 27.21 -6.81 13.59
CA CYS A 27 26.67 -5.51 13.20
C CYS A 27 25.70 -5.62 12.02
N ILE A 28 24.76 -4.67 11.93
CA ILE A 28 23.85 -4.51 10.81
C ILE A 28 24.33 -3.34 9.97
N PHE A 29 24.47 -3.56 8.67
CA PHE A 29 24.79 -2.55 7.67
C PHE A 29 23.61 -2.36 6.73
N SER A 30 23.49 -1.17 6.15
CA SER A 30 22.45 -0.83 5.17
C SER A 30 23.08 -0.38 3.86
N GLY A 31 22.50 -0.76 2.74
CA GLY A 31 22.94 -0.36 1.40
C GLY A 31 21.75 -0.22 0.45
N PRO A 32 21.96 0.42 -0.71
CA PRO A 32 20.94 0.50 -1.74
C PRO A 32 20.67 -0.89 -2.33
N MET A 33 19.42 -1.13 -2.71
CA MET A 33 19.03 -2.29 -3.51
C MET A 33 19.63 -2.20 -4.92
N GLU A 34 20.38 -3.21 -5.35
CA GLU A 34 20.90 -3.28 -6.74
C GLU A 34 19.94 -4.00 -7.68
N ASP A 35 19.40 -5.15 -7.25
CA ASP A 35 18.47 -5.98 -8.01
C ASP A 35 17.09 -6.06 -7.33
N PRO A 36 15.98 -5.96 -8.08
CA PRO A 36 14.64 -6.08 -7.51
C PRO A 36 14.33 -7.50 -7.02
N VAL A 37 13.44 -7.61 -6.03
CA VAL A 37 12.97 -8.91 -5.53
C VAL A 37 11.91 -9.47 -6.46
N LEU A 38 12.31 -10.46 -7.26
CA LEU A 38 11.40 -11.14 -8.17
C LEU A 38 10.43 -12.10 -7.45
N ARG A 39 10.85 -12.66 -6.31
CA ARG A 39 10.05 -13.60 -5.52
C ARG A 39 10.45 -13.56 -4.06
N GLN A 40 9.45 -13.59 -3.18
CA GLN A 40 9.65 -13.73 -1.74
C GLN A 40 10.20 -15.12 -1.43
N ARG A 41 11.38 -15.19 -0.81
CA ARG A 41 12.03 -16.47 -0.47
C ARG A 41 13.08 -16.30 0.61
N ILE A 42 13.37 -17.43 1.25
CA ILE A 42 14.54 -17.60 2.13
C ILE A 42 15.41 -18.72 1.55
N PHE A 43 16.72 -18.48 1.46
CA PHE A 43 17.68 -19.44 0.93
C PHE A 43 19.08 -19.20 1.48
N GLY A 44 19.97 -20.17 1.33
CA GLY A 44 21.31 -20.16 1.89
C GLY A 44 21.56 -21.35 2.81
N ASP A 45 22.67 -21.28 3.54
CA ASP A 45 23.12 -22.30 4.50
C ASP A 45 23.23 -21.72 5.93
N GLU A 46 23.86 -22.48 6.84
CA GLU A 46 24.09 -22.08 8.24
C GLU A 46 24.98 -20.83 8.41
N SER A 47 25.64 -20.38 7.35
CA SER A 47 26.60 -19.27 7.37
C SER A 47 26.25 -18.10 6.44
N SER A 48 25.34 -18.33 5.48
CA SER A 48 25.03 -17.42 4.38
C SER A 48 23.53 -17.37 4.07
N LEU A 49 22.72 -17.13 5.10
CA LEU A 49 21.27 -16.99 4.94
C LEU A 49 20.91 -15.68 4.23
N THR A 50 19.96 -15.74 3.30
CA THR A 50 19.39 -14.58 2.61
C THR A 50 17.87 -14.67 2.63
N LEU A 51 17.22 -13.56 3.01
CA LEU A 51 15.78 -13.37 2.99
C LEU A 51 15.46 -12.21 2.03
N GLU A 52 14.65 -12.50 1.02
CA GLU A 52 14.17 -11.52 0.04
C GLU A 52 12.68 -11.34 0.21
N LEU A 53 12.24 -10.10 0.43
CA LEU A 53 10.84 -9.74 0.63
C LEU A 53 10.51 -8.42 -0.08
N ASN A 54 9.23 -8.19 -0.32
CA ASN A 54 8.70 -6.93 -0.83
C ASN A 54 7.54 -6.46 0.05
N TYR A 55 7.16 -5.20 -0.02
CA TYR A 55 6.03 -4.63 0.71
C TYR A 55 5.45 -3.43 -0.04
N GLY A 56 4.27 -2.98 0.40
CA GLY A 56 3.49 -1.99 -0.33
C GLY A 56 2.69 -2.63 -1.48
N GLU A 57 2.11 -1.78 -2.31
CA GLU A 57 1.22 -2.17 -3.40
C GLU A 57 1.38 -1.21 -4.59
N GLY A 58 1.22 -1.73 -5.82
CA GLY A 58 1.22 -0.93 -7.05
C GLY A 58 2.51 -0.13 -7.22
N ASP A 59 2.37 1.17 -7.43
CA ASP A 59 3.50 2.09 -7.66
C ASP A 59 4.32 2.38 -6.39
N LEU A 60 3.83 1.98 -5.21
CA LEU A 60 4.52 2.11 -3.92
C LEU A 60 5.21 0.81 -3.50
N LEU A 61 5.32 -0.17 -4.40
CA LEU A 61 5.99 -1.43 -4.10
C LEU A 61 7.49 -1.19 -3.84
N SER A 62 7.95 -1.65 -2.69
CA SER A 62 9.33 -1.53 -2.24
C SER A 62 9.88 -2.90 -1.87
N ASP A 63 11.17 -3.09 -2.15
CA ASP A 63 11.86 -4.35 -1.92
C ASP A 63 12.87 -4.19 -0.79
N PHE A 64 13.10 -5.27 -0.06
CA PHE A 64 14.24 -5.37 0.83
C PHE A 64 14.82 -6.78 0.87
N ARG A 65 16.13 -6.86 1.07
CA ARG A 65 16.88 -8.08 1.24
C ARG A 65 17.71 -8.02 2.51
N LEU A 66 17.58 -9.06 3.33
CA LEU A 66 18.48 -9.30 4.46
C LEU A 66 19.44 -10.43 4.08
N ARG A 67 20.74 -10.14 4.13
CA ARG A 67 21.80 -11.09 3.78
C ARG A 67 22.81 -11.22 4.92
N GLN A 68 23.05 -12.45 5.34
CA GLN A 68 24.08 -12.76 6.33
C GLN A 68 25.47 -12.67 5.69
N ALA A 69 26.36 -11.91 6.31
CA ALA A 69 27.76 -11.80 5.95
C ALA A 69 28.63 -12.19 7.16
N GLY A 70 28.86 -13.49 7.33
CA GLY A 70 29.52 -14.04 8.50
C GLY A 70 28.70 -13.80 9.77
N THR A 71 29.22 -12.97 10.68
CA THR A 71 28.51 -12.56 11.91
C THR A 71 27.73 -11.26 11.76
N ASN A 72 27.86 -10.58 10.62
CA ASN A 72 27.15 -9.34 10.30
C ASN A 72 25.91 -9.64 9.46
N LEU A 73 25.02 -8.64 9.41
CA LEU A 73 23.84 -8.64 8.55
C LEU A 73 23.89 -7.42 7.64
N ILE A 74 23.52 -7.62 6.38
CA ILE A 74 23.41 -6.58 5.38
C ILE A 74 21.94 -6.44 5.03
N LEU A 75 21.42 -5.21 5.15
CA LEU A 75 20.11 -4.79 4.71
C LEU A 75 20.25 -4.00 3.42
N GLU A 76 19.73 -4.55 2.32
CA GLU A 76 19.54 -3.84 1.06
C GLU A 76 18.07 -3.44 0.97
N GLU A 77 17.78 -2.18 0.66
CA GLU A 77 16.39 -1.70 0.56
C GLU A 77 16.24 -0.67 -0.58
N SER A 78 15.05 -0.64 -1.19
CA SER A 78 14.64 0.39 -2.13
C SER A 78 14.73 1.80 -1.53
N SER A 79 14.91 2.82 -2.38
CA SER A 79 15.18 4.20 -1.95
C SER A 79 14.10 4.87 -1.08
N VAL A 80 12.84 4.41 -1.17
CA VAL A 80 11.69 4.92 -0.41
C VAL A 80 11.53 4.19 0.95
N GLY A 81 12.48 3.31 1.27
CA GLY A 81 12.41 2.30 2.32
C GLY A 81 11.84 2.69 3.69
N LEU A 82 10.86 1.92 4.19
CA LEU A 82 10.31 1.99 5.55
C LEU A 82 10.89 0.93 6.49
N PHE A 83 11.43 -0.18 5.95
CA PHE A 83 11.88 -1.31 6.75
C PHE A 83 13.14 -0.98 7.53
N ARG A 84 14.09 -0.24 6.95
CA ARG A 84 15.28 0.26 7.65
C ARG A 84 14.91 1.00 8.93
N SER A 85 13.99 1.96 8.84
CA SER A 85 13.52 2.75 9.99
C SER A 85 12.86 1.86 11.02
N PHE A 86 11.96 0.96 10.59
CA PHE A 86 11.32 -0.02 11.46
C PHE A 86 12.34 -0.88 12.21
N LEU A 87 13.44 -1.28 11.56
CA LEU A 87 14.47 -2.12 12.16
C LEU A 87 15.34 -1.37 13.16
N MET A 88 15.57 -0.07 12.95
CA MET A 88 16.32 0.80 13.89
C MET A 88 15.59 0.97 15.22
N ASP A 89 14.26 0.90 15.21
CA ASP A 89 13.44 0.99 16.42
C ASP A 89 13.41 -0.32 17.24
N LYS A 90 14.09 -1.38 16.77
CA LYS A 90 14.13 -2.69 17.45
C LYS A 90 15.49 -2.94 18.10
N GLU A 91 15.45 -3.43 19.33
CA GLU A 91 16.65 -3.95 20.01
C GLU A 91 16.98 -5.35 19.46
N ILE A 92 18.01 -5.45 18.61
CA ILE A 92 18.38 -6.71 17.96
C ILE A 92 19.63 -7.29 18.62
N LYS A 93 19.50 -8.47 19.23
CA LYS A 93 20.61 -9.17 19.90
C LYS A 93 21.27 -10.21 19.00
N TYR A 94 20.49 -10.80 18.09
CA TYR A 94 20.92 -11.90 17.24
C TYR A 94 20.40 -11.74 15.82
N ILE A 95 21.13 -12.27 14.85
CA ILE A 95 20.75 -12.28 13.42
C ILE A 95 19.34 -12.87 13.21
N GLY A 96 19.01 -13.97 13.90
CA GLY A 96 17.68 -14.57 13.83
C GLY A 96 16.55 -13.62 14.19
N GLN A 97 16.78 -12.69 15.13
CA GLN A 97 15.76 -11.72 15.52
C GLN A 97 15.51 -10.72 14.40
N ALA A 98 16.53 -10.29 13.67
CA ALA A 98 16.36 -9.43 12.50
C ALA A 98 15.52 -10.11 11.41
N TYR A 99 15.76 -11.39 11.16
CA TYR A 99 14.91 -12.18 10.24
C TYR A 99 13.47 -12.30 10.74
N MET A 100 13.26 -12.52 12.04
CA MET A 100 11.91 -12.55 12.60
C MET A 100 11.20 -11.19 12.48
N TYR A 101 11.90 -10.08 12.74
CA TYR A 101 11.35 -8.74 12.56
C TYR A 101 11.01 -8.43 11.10
N ALA A 102 11.82 -8.88 10.15
CA ALA A 102 11.47 -8.81 8.72
C ALA A 102 10.16 -9.54 8.39
N LEU A 103 9.98 -10.75 8.94
CA LEU A 103 8.74 -11.50 8.75
C LEU A 103 7.55 -10.81 9.41
N LEU A 104 7.70 -10.31 10.65
CA LEU A 104 6.64 -9.56 11.33
C LEU A 104 6.25 -8.29 10.56
N PHE A 105 7.23 -7.55 10.05
CA PHE A 105 6.98 -6.39 9.21
C PHE A 105 6.16 -6.76 7.97
N LYS A 106 6.55 -7.85 7.28
CA LYS A 106 5.82 -8.31 6.11
C LYS A 106 4.40 -8.79 6.44
N ILE A 107 4.23 -9.52 7.54
CA ILE A 107 2.92 -9.98 8.02
C ILE A 107 2.01 -8.79 8.30
N SER A 108 2.52 -7.78 9.01
CA SER A 108 1.77 -6.54 9.30
C SER A 108 1.34 -5.85 8.01
N ASN A 109 2.27 -5.65 7.08
CA ASN A 109 1.96 -5.03 5.79
C ASN A 109 0.85 -5.79 5.03
N LEU A 110 0.94 -7.12 4.96
CA LEU A 110 -0.10 -7.93 4.31
C LEU A 110 -1.44 -7.88 5.06
N SER A 111 -1.41 -7.84 6.38
CA SER A 111 -2.64 -7.70 7.19
C SER A 111 -3.34 -6.39 6.89
N ASP A 112 -2.60 -5.29 6.81
CA ASP A 112 -3.17 -3.98 6.51
C ASP A 112 -3.79 -3.95 5.10
N LEU A 113 -3.10 -4.53 4.10
CA LEU A 113 -3.62 -4.65 2.73
C LEU A 113 -4.89 -5.51 2.66
N VAL A 114 -4.91 -6.65 3.34
CA VAL A 114 -6.09 -7.53 3.39
C VAL A 114 -7.26 -6.84 4.11
N ASP A 115 -7.02 -6.15 5.22
CA ASP A 115 -8.06 -5.44 5.96
C ASP A 115 -8.60 -4.23 5.17
N PHE A 116 -7.73 -3.51 4.45
CA PHE A 116 -8.12 -2.39 3.59
C PHE A 116 -8.93 -2.84 2.37
N SER A 117 -8.63 -4.02 1.81
CA SER A 117 -9.33 -4.57 0.64
C SER A 117 -10.84 -4.73 0.85
N ILE A 118 -11.31 -4.97 2.08
CA ILE A 118 -12.75 -5.02 2.39
C ILE A 118 -13.39 -3.65 2.19
N LYS A 119 -12.69 -2.58 2.59
CA LYS A 119 -13.17 -1.21 2.39
C LYS A 119 -13.15 -0.85 0.91
N GLU A 120 -12.08 -1.20 0.19
CA GLU A 120 -12.03 -1.02 -1.26
C GLU A 120 -13.16 -1.76 -1.97
N MET A 121 -13.48 -2.98 -1.55
CA MET A 121 -14.57 -3.77 -2.14
C MET A 121 -15.92 -3.07 -2.00
N LYS A 122 -16.19 -2.41 -0.86
CA LYS A 122 -17.42 -1.62 -0.68
C LYS A 122 -17.46 -0.38 -1.56
N VAL A 123 -16.34 0.33 -1.66
CA VAL A 123 -16.23 1.49 -2.56
C VAL A 123 -16.40 1.06 -4.02
N LEU A 124 -15.87 -0.10 -4.37
CA LEU A 124 -16.04 -0.72 -5.67
C LEU A 124 -17.52 -1.05 -5.93
N GLU A 125 -18.19 -1.73 -5.00
CA GLU A 125 -19.63 -1.99 -5.03
C GLU A 125 -20.45 -0.70 -5.26
N ASP A 126 -20.22 0.34 -4.45
CA ASP A 126 -20.91 1.62 -4.57
C ASP A 126 -20.65 2.30 -5.94
N SER A 127 -19.41 2.21 -6.44
CA SER A 127 -19.05 2.73 -7.77
C SER A 127 -19.76 1.98 -8.89
N LEU A 128 -19.90 0.65 -8.75
CA LEU A 128 -20.54 -0.20 -9.74
C LEU A 128 -22.06 0.00 -9.79
N ASP A 129 -22.71 0.17 -8.65
CA ASP A 129 -24.14 0.48 -8.59
C ASP A 129 -24.47 1.82 -9.27
N ASN A 130 -23.52 2.76 -9.24
CA ASN A 130 -23.68 4.08 -9.82
C ASN A 130 -23.18 4.23 -11.27
N SER A 131 -22.46 3.23 -11.81
CA SER A 131 -21.85 3.30 -13.16
C SER A 131 -22.55 2.38 -14.16
N ILE A 132 -22.91 2.93 -15.33
CA ILE A 132 -23.62 2.23 -16.43
C ILE A 132 -22.64 1.87 -17.57
N ASP A 133 -21.33 2.08 -17.37
CA ASP A 133 -20.30 1.90 -18.39
C ASP A 133 -19.37 0.70 -18.14
N ASN A 134 -18.48 0.43 -19.09
CA ASN A 134 -17.55 -0.71 -19.04
C ASN A 134 -16.40 -0.52 -18.03
N SER A 135 -16.32 0.62 -17.34
CA SER A 135 -15.22 0.89 -16.40
C SER A 135 -15.28 -0.04 -15.17
N GLY A 136 -16.49 -0.41 -14.72
CA GLY A 136 -16.68 -1.33 -13.61
C GLY A 136 -16.07 -2.72 -13.85
N THR A 137 -16.04 -3.21 -15.09
CA THR A 137 -15.40 -4.50 -15.42
C THR A 137 -13.89 -4.44 -15.21
N TYR A 138 -13.22 -3.37 -15.63
CA TYR A 138 -11.78 -3.21 -15.43
C TYR A 138 -11.42 -3.06 -13.95
N GLN A 139 -12.24 -2.33 -13.18
CA GLN A 139 -12.04 -2.16 -11.73
C GLN A 139 -12.19 -3.49 -10.98
N ILE A 140 -13.19 -4.32 -11.31
CA ILE A 140 -13.34 -5.69 -10.77
C ILE A 140 -12.10 -6.53 -11.08
N LEU A 141 -11.64 -6.54 -12.34
CA LEU A 141 -10.52 -7.37 -12.77
C LEU A 141 -9.22 -6.94 -12.09
N ASP A 142 -8.99 -5.64 -11.97
CA ASP A 142 -7.83 -5.10 -11.27
C ASP A 142 -7.84 -5.47 -9.79
N PHE A 143 -8.97 -5.26 -9.10
CA PHE A 143 -9.13 -5.65 -7.70
C PHE A 143 -8.91 -7.16 -7.50
N ARG A 144 -9.49 -8.01 -8.39
CA ARG A 144 -9.28 -9.46 -8.36
C ARG A 144 -7.81 -9.82 -8.51
N ARG A 145 -7.09 -9.15 -9.42
CA ARG A 145 -5.66 -9.37 -9.65
C ARG A 145 -4.85 -9.02 -8.40
N ARG A 146 -5.04 -7.81 -7.84
CA ARG A 146 -4.37 -7.35 -6.61
C ARG A 146 -4.63 -8.31 -5.44
N TYR A 147 -5.88 -8.70 -5.22
CA TYR A 147 -6.24 -9.62 -4.15
C TYR A 147 -5.66 -11.03 -4.32
N THR A 148 -5.57 -11.53 -5.57
CA THR A 148 -4.92 -12.81 -5.87
C THR A 148 -3.41 -12.76 -5.64
N GLU A 149 -2.80 -11.60 -5.87
CA GLU A 149 -1.39 -11.37 -5.61
C GLU A 149 -1.08 -11.46 -4.11
N TYR A 150 -1.94 -10.90 -3.25
CA TYR A 150 -1.83 -11.08 -1.79
C TYR A 150 -1.81 -12.54 -1.38
N GLY A 151 -2.68 -13.37 -1.95
CA GLY A 151 -2.67 -14.81 -1.72
C GLY A 151 -1.36 -15.48 -2.12
N SER A 152 -0.80 -15.08 -3.26
CA SER A 152 0.50 -15.60 -3.73
C SER A 152 1.63 -15.25 -2.76
N GLN A 153 1.60 -14.04 -2.20
CA GLN A 153 2.55 -13.58 -1.19
C GLN A 153 2.38 -14.33 0.15
N ILE A 154 1.15 -14.54 0.61
CA ILE A 154 0.84 -15.32 1.82
C ILE A 154 1.36 -16.76 1.69
N ILE A 155 1.18 -17.39 0.51
CA ILE A 155 1.69 -18.75 0.26
C ILE A 155 3.22 -18.77 0.32
N ALA A 156 3.90 -17.80 -0.29
CA ALA A 156 5.36 -17.72 -0.24
C ALA A 156 5.86 -17.55 1.21
N LEU A 157 5.18 -16.70 1.98
CA LEU A 157 5.49 -16.48 3.39
C LEU A 157 5.26 -17.72 4.25
N LYS A 158 4.18 -18.48 3.98
CA LYS A 158 3.93 -19.79 4.60
C LYS A 158 5.08 -20.75 4.36
N GLU A 159 5.59 -20.80 3.14
CA GLU A 159 6.73 -21.66 2.78
C GLU A 159 7.99 -21.26 3.55
N ILE A 160 8.28 -19.96 3.66
CA ILE A 160 9.42 -19.42 4.42
C ILE A 160 9.30 -19.81 5.89
N ILE A 161 8.15 -19.55 6.52
CA ILE A 161 7.90 -19.85 7.94
C ILE A 161 7.99 -21.36 8.19
N ALA A 162 7.40 -22.18 7.32
CA ALA A 162 7.47 -23.64 7.45
C ALA A 162 8.90 -24.17 7.33
N ARG A 163 9.75 -23.55 6.52
CA ARG A 163 11.18 -23.92 6.44
C ARG A 163 11.92 -23.57 7.73
N ILE A 164 11.63 -22.41 8.31
CA ILE A 164 12.21 -21.98 9.58
C ILE A 164 11.76 -22.92 10.71
N ASP A 165 10.47 -23.25 10.77
CA ASP A 165 9.88 -24.12 11.80
C ASP A 165 10.44 -25.55 11.76
N LYS A 166 10.67 -26.09 10.55
CA LYS A 166 11.35 -27.38 10.34
C LYS A 166 12.83 -27.37 10.75
N GLY A 167 13.37 -26.22 11.13
CA GLY A 167 14.75 -26.10 11.57
C GLY A 167 15.77 -26.22 10.44
N TYR A 168 15.44 -25.79 9.22
CA TYR A 168 16.45 -25.72 8.14
C TYR A 168 17.55 -24.68 8.40
N TYR A 169 17.34 -23.76 9.36
CA TYR A 169 18.27 -22.67 9.70
C TYR A 169 18.49 -22.55 11.23
N PRO A 170 18.86 -23.66 11.92
CA PRO A 170 18.74 -23.75 13.38
C PRO A 170 19.78 -22.88 14.10
N MET A 171 20.99 -22.76 13.56
CA MET A 171 22.08 -22.01 14.20
C MET A 171 21.80 -20.49 14.22
N GLN A 172 21.12 -19.97 13.21
CA GLN A 172 20.71 -18.56 13.16
C GLN A 172 19.49 -18.26 14.04
N MET A 173 18.66 -19.25 14.34
CA MET A 173 17.38 -19.08 15.05
C MET A 173 17.41 -19.44 16.55
N GLN A 174 18.52 -20.01 17.04
CA GLN A 174 18.69 -20.57 18.39
C GLN A 174 18.30 -19.66 19.58
N ASN A 175 18.22 -18.34 19.39
CA ASN A 175 17.82 -17.39 20.44
C ASN A 175 16.59 -16.53 20.06
N SER A 176 15.82 -16.97 19.06
CA SER A 176 14.70 -16.20 18.50
C SER A 176 13.35 -16.92 18.63
N TYR A 177 13.25 -17.99 19.43
CA TYR A 177 12.05 -18.83 19.54
C TYR A 177 10.78 -18.08 19.96
N VAL A 178 10.90 -17.06 20.84
CA VAL A 178 9.74 -16.25 21.24
C VAL A 178 9.22 -15.44 20.06
N LEU A 179 10.11 -14.79 19.30
CA LEU A 179 9.73 -14.05 18.10
C LEU A 179 9.26 -14.99 16.98
N GLN A 180 9.82 -16.20 16.88
CA GLN A 180 9.34 -17.23 15.97
C GLN A 180 7.90 -17.65 16.30
N GLY A 181 7.57 -17.81 17.59
CA GLY A 181 6.22 -18.05 18.05
C GLY A 181 5.27 -16.91 17.69
N GLN A 182 5.70 -15.66 17.87
CA GLN A 182 4.92 -14.48 17.47
C GLN A 182 4.66 -14.45 15.95
N VAL A 183 5.70 -14.67 15.14
CA VAL A 183 5.59 -14.76 13.67
C VAL A 183 4.59 -15.83 13.26
N ALA A 184 4.64 -17.02 13.87
CA ALA A 184 3.72 -18.11 13.57
C ALA A 184 2.26 -17.77 13.91
N LEU A 185 2.03 -17.12 15.06
CA LEU A 185 0.69 -16.69 15.48
C LEU A 185 0.13 -15.58 14.58
N ASP A 186 0.90 -14.52 14.33
CA ASP A 186 0.46 -13.39 13.51
C ASP A 186 0.21 -13.84 12.06
N PHE A 187 1.07 -14.72 11.53
CA PHE A 187 0.85 -15.31 10.22
C PHE A 187 -0.43 -16.13 10.16
N ARG A 188 -0.75 -16.90 11.19
CA ARG A 188 -1.99 -17.68 11.25
C ARG A 188 -3.22 -16.78 11.25
N PHE A 189 -3.21 -15.68 12.01
CA PHE A 189 -4.30 -14.71 11.98
C PHE A 189 -4.47 -14.08 10.59
N LEU A 190 -3.37 -13.71 9.94
CA LEU A 190 -3.37 -13.22 8.57
C LEU A 190 -3.97 -14.24 7.59
N GLU A 191 -3.52 -15.50 7.66
CA GLU A 191 -3.99 -16.57 6.78
C GLU A 191 -5.50 -16.83 6.97
N GLU A 192 -5.97 -16.92 8.21
CA GLU A 192 -7.38 -17.12 8.52
C GLU A 192 -8.24 -15.94 8.01
N ARG A 193 -7.80 -14.70 8.22
CA ARG A 193 -8.49 -13.51 7.69
C ARG A 193 -8.54 -13.49 6.17
N TYR A 194 -7.41 -13.76 5.51
CA TYR A 194 -7.36 -13.79 4.06
C TYR A 194 -8.30 -14.84 3.47
N GLU A 195 -8.35 -16.05 4.03
CA GLU A 195 -9.24 -17.11 3.56
C GLU A 195 -10.72 -16.79 3.78
N LEU A 196 -11.07 -16.19 4.93
CA LEU A 196 -12.44 -15.71 5.21
C LEU A 196 -12.87 -14.64 4.20
N ASN A 197 -12.00 -13.65 3.96
CA ASN A 197 -12.27 -12.54 3.05
C ASN A 197 -12.31 -13.02 1.59
N LYS A 198 -11.41 -13.93 1.20
CA LYS A 198 -11.32 -14.46 -0.17
C LYS A 198 -12.65 -15.03 -0.65
N ASN A 199 -13.33 -15.81 0.19
CA ASN A 199 -14.60 -16.43 -0.18
C ASN A 199 -15.72 -15.40 -0.38
N THR A 200 -15.72 -14.34 0.43
CA THR A 200 -16.69 -13.24 0.32
C THR A 200 -16.40 -12.41 -0.93
N ILE A 201 -15.17 -11.92 -1.06
CA ILE A 201 -14.71 -11.09 -2.16
C ILE A 201 -14.92 -11.76 -3.52
N ILE A 202 -14.48 -13.02 -3.70
CA ILE A 202 -14.60 -13.70 -4.99
C ILE A 202 -16.07 -13.86 -5.40
N LYS A 203 -16.93 -14.26 -4.46
CA LYS A 203 -18.36 -14.45 -4.73
C LYS A 203 -19.05 -13.14 -5.09
N ASP A 204 -18.69 -12.06 -4.41
CA ASP A 204 -19.25 -10.75 -4.66
C ASP A 204 -18.79 -10.22 -6.02
N LEU A 205 -17.50 -10.38 -6.37
CA LEU A 205 -16.98 -10.03 -7.70
C LEU A 205 -17.67 -10.77 -8.85
N ASP A 206 -17.95 -12.07 -8.69
CA ASP A 206 -18.69 -12.85 -9.71
C ASP A 206 -20.13 -12.33 -9.85
N THR A 207 -20.76 -11.94 -8.74
CA THR A 207 -22.09 -11.30 -8.72
C THR A 207 -22.09 -9.98 -9.50
N TYR A 208 -21.17 -9.08 -9.18
CA TYR A 208 -21.10 -7.77 -9.84
C TYR A 208 -20.76 -7.88 -11.32
N THR A 209 -19.88 -8.83 -11.70
CA THR A 209 -19.59 -9.11 -13.11
C THR A 209 -20.86 -9.50 -13.87
N SER A 210 -21.73 -10.30 -13.26
CA SER A 210 -23.02 -10.69 -13.84
C SER A 210 -23.98 -9.49 -13.97
N ILE A 211 -24.07 -8.65 -12.94
CA ILE A 211 -24.90 -7.44 -12.94
C ILE A 211 -24.48 -6.49 -14.07
N ILE A 212 -23.18 -6.19 -14.20
CA ILE A 212 -22.65 -5.33 -15.27
C ILE A 212 -22.97 -5.91 -16.64
N ASN A 213 -22.69 -7.21 -16.85
CA ASN A 213 -22.94 -7.85 -18.14
C ASN A 213 -24.42 -7.82 -18.54
N ASN A 214 -25.32 -8.03 -17.58
CA ASN A 214 -26.76 -7.94 -17.83
C ASN A 214 -27.19 -6.51 -18.21
N ASN A 215 -26.63 -5.49 -17.53
CA ASN A 215 -26.94 -4.09 -17.80
C ASN A 215 -26.42 -3.65 -19.19
N ILE A 216 -25.19 -4.03 -19.54
CA ILE A 216 -24.62 -3.80 -20.88
C ILE A 216 -25.48 -4.43 -21.97
N ASN A 217 -25.91 -5.69 -21.77
CA ASN A 217 -26.75 -6.39 -22.74
C ASN A 217 -28.12 -5.71 -22.89
N ARG A 218 -28.73 -5.27 -21.78
CA ARG A 218 -29.99 -4.52 -21.80
C ARG A 218 -29.86 -3.19 -22.57
N ASN A 219 -28.80 -2.44 -22.32
CA ASN A 219 -28.56 -1.16 -23.01
C ASN A 219 -28.25 -1.37 -24.50
N THR A 220 -27.50 -2.40 -24.86
CA THR A 220 -27.23 -2.77 -26.25
C THR A 220 -28.54 -3.14 -26.96
N ARG A 221 -29.42 -3.90 -26.31
CA ARG A 221 -30.75 -4.23 -26.84
C ARG A 221 -31.62 -3.00 -27.04
N LEU A 222 -31.62 -2.05 -26.10
CA LEU A 222 -32.34 -0.78 -26.22
C LEU A 222 -31.80 0.05 -27.39
N LEU A 223 -30.48 0.20 -27.50
CA LEU A 223 -29.85 0.93 -28.61
C LEU A 223 -30.20 0.30 -29.96
N THR A 224 -30.19 -1.05 -30.04
CA THR A 224 -30.56 -1.78 -31.26
C THR A 224 -32.02 -1.58 -31.63
N LEU A 225 -32.93 -1.53 -30.65
CA LEU A 225 -34.34 -1.24 -30.91
C LEU A 225 -34.55 0.20 -31.39
N VAL A 226 -33.88 1.17 -30.75
CA VAL A 226 -33.95 2.59 -31.14
C VAL A 226 -33.37 2.80 -32.53
N SER A 227 -32.22 2.21 -32.83
CA SER A 227 -31.58 2.33 -34.15
C SER A 227 -32.43 1.65 -35.24
N LEU A 228 -32.99 0.48 -34.98
CA LEU A 228 -33.90 -0.19 -35.91
C LEU A 228 -35.15 0.65 -36.19
N GLY A 229 -35.76 1.21 -35.14
CA GLY A 229 -36.91 2.11 -35.28
C GLY A 229 -36.56 3.37 -36.09
N ALA A 230 -35.40 3.98 -35.82
CA ALA A 230 -34.93 5.13 -36.57
C ALA A 230 -34.65 4.82 -38.05
N VAL A 231 -34.03 3.68 -38.35
CA VAL A 231 -33.78 3.22 -39.72
C VAL A 231 -35.09 2.96 -40.46
N ALA A 232 -36.05 2.28 -39.82
CA ALA A 232 -37.36 2.01 -40.41
C ALA A 232 -38.14 3.31 -40.70
N LEU A 233 -38.14 4.26 -39.76
CA LEU A 233 -38.75 5.57 -39.96
C LEU A 233 -38.07 6.35 -41.09
N ASN A 234 -36.74 6.40 -41.10
CA ASN A 234 -35.98 7.06 -42.18
C ASN A 234 -36.28 6.45 -43.55
N PHE A 235 -36.40 5.12 -43.64
CA PHE A 235 -36.77 4.45 -44.88
C PHE A 235 -38.19 4.80 -45.33
N MET A 236 -39.16 4.80 -44.40
CA MET A 236 -40.55 5.18 -44.70
C MET A 236 -40.65 6.63 -45.17
N PHE A 237 -40.00 7.59 -44.49
CA PHE A 237 -40.03 9.00 -44.88
C PHE A 237 -39.22 9.29 -46.15
N GLY A 238 -38.08 8.63 -46.35
CA GLY A 238 -37.31 8.71 -47.59
C GLY A 238 -38.12 8.20 -48.79
N SER A 239 -38.84 7.10 -48.60
CA SER A 239 -39.77 6.57 -49.61
C SER A 239 -40.93 7.53 -49.86
N LEU A 240 -41.47 8.15 -48.81
CA LEU A 240 -42.57 9.10 -48.91
C LEU A 240 -42.17 10.41 -49.62
N LEU A 241 -40.95 10.91 -49.37
CA LEU A 241 -40.36 12.06 -50.07
C LEU A 241 -40.19 11.79 -51.57
N ALA A 242 -39.83 10.56 -51.95
CA ALA A 242 -39.68 10.17 -53.34
C ALA A 242 -41.02 10.12 -54.11
N VAL A 243 -42.13 9.84 -53.41
CA VAL A 243 -43.47 9.74 -54.02
C VAL A 243 -44.24 11.07 -53.94
N SER A 244 -44.09 11.83 -52.84
CA SER A 244 -44.71 13.14 -52.66
C SER A 244 -43.85 14.06 -51.77
N PRO A 245 -43.09 14.99 -52.37
CA PRO A 245 -42.17 15.86 -51.64
C PRO A 245 -42.86 16.71 -50.56
N ALA A 246 -44.07 17.20 -50.82
CA ALA A 246 -44.81 18.06 -49.89
C ALA A 246 -45.23 17.30 -48.61
N ILE A 247 -45.65 16.03 -48.74
CA ILE A 247 -46.09 15.20 -47.59
C ILE A 247 -44.87 14.73 -46.79
N GLY A 248 -43.77 14.37 -47.47
CA GLY A 248 -42.54 13.97 -46.81
C GLY A 248 -41.90 15.11 -46.00
N VAL A 249 -41.92 16.36 -46.51
CA VAL A 249 -41.42 17.54 -45.78
C VAL A 249 -42.32 17.86 -44.57
N ALA A 250 -43.64 17.83 -44.72
CA ALA A 250 -44.57 18.08 -43.62
C ALA A 250 -44.44 17.03 -42.50
N GLY A 251 -44.29 15.75 -42.86
CA GLY A 251 -44.08 14.66 -41.90
C GLY A 251 -42.72 14.71 -41.19
N GLY A 252 -41.65 15.07 -41.91
CA GLY A 252 -40.31 15.23 -41.34
C GLY A 252 -40.20 16.39 -40.35
N VAL A 253 -40.86 17.53 -40.63
CA VAL A 253 -40.86 18.71 -39.75
C VAL A 253 -41.63 18.46 -38.44
N LEU A 254 -42.74 17.72 -38.47
CA LEU A 254 -43.50 17.37 -37.27
C LEU A 254 -42.69 16.52 -36.28
N ILE A 255 -41.92 15.55 -36.78
CA ILE A 255 -41.09 14.67 -35.94
C ILE A 255 -39.80 15.37 -35.49
N GLY A 256 -39.18 16.17 -36.37
CA GLY A 256 -38.03 17.03 -36.02
C GLY A 256 -38.38 18.05 -34.93
N GLY A 257 -39.59 18.62 -34.96
CA GLY A 257 -40.10 19.52 -33.93
C GLY A 257 -40.35 18.82 -32.58
N LEU A 258 -40.92 17.62 -32.59
CA LEU A 258 -41.18 16.83 -31.36
C LEU A 258 -39.88 16.33 -30.71
N THR A 259 -38.88 15.94 -31.49
CA THR A 259 -37.59 15.45 -30.98
C THR A 259 -36.73 16.57 -30.41
N ALA A 260 -36.72 17.77 -31.03
CA ALA A 260 -36.07 18.95 -30.46
C ALA A 260 -36.71 19.40 -29.13
N GLY A 261 -38.05 19.33 -29.03
CA GLY A 261 -38.77 19.63 -27.78
C GLY A 261 -38.43 18.67 -26.63
N ALA A 262 -38.31 17.37 -26.90
CA ALA A 262 -37.96 16.38 -25.88
C ALA A 262 -36.50 16.50 -25.40
N ALA A 263 -35.57 16.85 -26.29
CA ALA A 263 -34.16 17.04 -25.94
C ALA A 263 -33.92 18.23 -24.99
N VAL A 264 -34.72 19.29 -25.11
CA VAL A 264 -34.67 20.46 -24.20
C VAL A 264 -35.17 20.08 -22.80
N VAL A 265 -36.23 19.27 -22.71
CA VAL A 265 -36.79 18.80 -21.42
C VAL A 265 -35.83 17.83 -20.69
N TYR A 266 -35.08 17.02 -21.44
CA TYR A 266 -34.08 16.12 -20.85
C TYR A 266 -32.84 16.86 -20.32
N ARG A 267 -32.39 17.92 -21.01
CA ARG A 267 -31.22 18.73 -20.57
C ARG A 267 -31.49 19.50 -19.28
N THR A 268 -32.74 19.90 -19.00
CA THR A 268 -33.08 20.67 -17.80
C THR A 268 -33.14 19.84 -16.51
N ASN A 269 -33.29 18.51 -16.59
CA ASN A 269 -33.34 17.65 -15.39
C ASN A 269 -32.00 16.99 -15.01
N GLY A 270 -30.97 17.06 -15.85
CA GLY A 270 -29.66 16.41 -15.61
C GLY A 270 -28.62 17.23 -14.83
N SER A 271 -28.93 18.47 -14.43
CA SER A 271 -27.97 19.37 -13.79
C SER A 271 -27.97 19.26 -12.27
N ARG A 272 -27.57 18.12 -11.70
CA ARG A 272 -27.07 18.06 -10.32
C ARG A 272 -25.96 17.01 -10.18
N ARG A 273 -24.77 17.53 -9.83
CA ARG A 273 -23.57 16.89 -9.25
C ARG A 273 -22.56 16.26 -10.21
N PHE A 274 -21.54 17.06 -10.51
CA PHE A 274 -20.16 16.57 -10.57
C PHE A 274 -19.53 16.73 -9.18
N PRO A 275 -18.78 15.73 -8.70
CA PRO A 275 -17.51 15.98 -8.01
C PRO A 275 -16.40 15.29 -8.83
N ARG A 276 -15.49 16.06 -9.45
CA ARG A 276 -14.13 16.37 -8.96
C ARG A 276 -13.36 15.14 -8.48
N LEU A 277 -12.35 14.80 -9.30
CA LEU A 277 -11.15 14.04 -8.97
C LEU A 277 -10.77 14.17 -7.49
N HIS A 278 -10.46 13.04 -6.85
CA HIS A 278 -9.79 13.05 -5.57
C HIS A 278 -8.47 12.29 -5.64
N ASP A 279 -7.49 12.95 -5.04
CA ASP A 279 -6.06 12.69 -5.03
C ASP A 279 -5.72 11.40 -4.30
N SER A 280 -4.68 10.75 -4.81
CA SER A 280 -3.94 9.68 -4.15
C SER A 280 -3.18 10.24 -2.94
N HIS A 281 -3.77 10.12 -1.76
CA HIS A 281 -3.03 10.18 -0.50
C HIS A 281 -3.12 8.80 0.18
N ILE A 282 -2.07 8.00 0.00
CA ILE A 282 -1.78 6.84 0.82
C ILE A 282 -0.52 7.20 1.61
N LEU A 283 -0.71 7.63 2.85
CA LEU A 283 0.32 7.76 3.86
C LEU A 283 -0.32 7.40 5.21
N PRO A 284 0.34 6.58 6.05
CA PRO A 284 -0.20 6.23 7.36
C PRO A 284 -0.15 7.41 8.33
N ASP A 285 -1.30 7.68 8.97
CA ASP A 285 -1.56 8.68 10.03
C ASP A 285 -0.65 8.56 11.27
N ALA A 286 0.20 7.53 11.34
CA ALA A 286 1.08 7.25 12.47
C ALA A 286 2.49 7.86 12.33
N LEU A 287 2.86 8.43 11.18
CA LEU A 287 4.19 9.03 10.95
C LEU A 287 4.16 10.53 10.65
N GLU A 288 2.99 11.12 10.40
CA GLU A 288 2.87 12.56 10.12
C GLU A 288 3.05 13.41 11.40
N GLY A 289 2.74 12.84 12.57
CA GLY A 289 2.92 13.51 13.86
C GLY A 289 4.38 13.74 14.25
N GLN A 290 5.30 12.87 13.84
CA GLN A 290 6.73 13.00 14.18
C GLN A 290 7.52 13.86 13.19
N ALA A 291 7.11 13.90 11.92
CA ALA A 291 7.71 14.75 10.89
C ALA A 291 7.32 16.23 11.06
N ALA A 292 6.09 16.50 11.47
CA ALA A 292 5.63 17.86 11.75
C ALA A 292 6.28 18.47 13.01
N GLU A 293 6.54 17.64 14.03
CA GLU A 293 7.14 18.10 15.28
C GLU A 293 8.65 18.36 15.15
N SER A 294 9.35 17.56 14.35
CA SER A 294 10.78 17.77 14.02
C SER A 294 11.02 18.96 13.08
N ALA A 295 10.16 19.17 12.08
CA ALA A 295 10.23 20.34 11.20
C ALA A 295 9.90 21.66 11.93
N ALA A 296 9.00 21.63 12.92
CA ALA A 296 8.69 22.79 13.75
C ALA A 296 9.85 23.18 14.69
N LEU A 297 10.65 22.20 15.15
CA LEU A 297 11.82 22.42 16.00
C LEU A 297 13.03 22.96 15.21
N GLU A 298 13.24 22.54 13.96
CA GLU A 298 14.30 23.10 13.09
C GLU A 298 13.97 24.52 12.60
N SER A 299 12.69 24.85 12.34
CA SER A 299 12.30 26.20 11.92
C SER A 299 12.48 27.26 13.01
N ARG A 300 12.54 26.86 14.29
CA ARG A 300 12.79 27.75 15.43
C ARG A 300 14.28 27.99 15.72
N GLN A 301 15.18 27.19 15.14
CA GLN A 301 16.63 27.35 15.33
C GLN A 301 17.33 28.13 14.20
N ASN A 302 16.68 28.30 13.05
CA ASN A 302 17.26 28.97 11.88
C ASN A 302 16.53 30.27 11.51
N MET A 303 16.66 31.32 12.33
CA MET A 303 16.57 32.71 11.86
C MET A 303 17.61 33.59 12.59
N PRO A 304 18.47 34.33 11.87
CA PRO A 304 19.45 35.24 12.46
C PRO A 304 18.79 36.54 12.92
N GLY A 305 19.35 37.14 13.97
CA GLY A 305 18.72 38.16 14.78
C GLY A 305 18.57 39.56 14.16
N SER A 306 17.79 40.38 14.87
CA SER A 306 18.00 41.82 14.95
C SER A 306 18.05 42.20 16.43
N GLU A 307 19.22 42.66 16.85
CA GLU A 307 19.47 43.30 18.13
C GLU A 307 18.72 44.65 18.17
N ASP A 308 18.16 44.99 19.33
CA ASP A 308 18.49 46.28 19.93
C ASP A 308 18.35 46.25 21.46
N ASN A 309 19.40 46.74 22.11
CA ASN A 309 19.66 46.75 23.54
C ASN A 309 18.85 47.84 24.27
N ALA A 310 18.51 47.62 25.54
CA ALA A 310 19.07 48.39 26.67
C ALA A 310 18.41 48.12 28.04
N ALA A 311 19.29 47.74 28.98
CA ALA A 311 19.43 48.28 30.34
C ALA A 311 18.64 47.72 31.55
N GLY A 312 19.43 47.20 32.50
CA GLY A 312 19.22 47.24 33.96
C GLY A 312 18.59 45.97 34.54
N SER A 313 19.02 45.36 35.65
CA SER A 313 20.02 45.70 36.66
C SER A 313 20.26 44.44 37.51
N THR A 314 21.48 44.35 38.04
CA THR A 314 22.04 43.49 39.10
C THR A 314 21.09 42.94 40.18
N ALA A 315 21.34 41.72 40.69
CA ALA A 315 21.90 41.48 42.03
C ALA A 315 21.74 40.01 42.54
N LEU A 316 22.85 39.43 43.03
CA LEU A 316 23.02 38.63 44.27
C LEU A 316 22.12 37.40 44.53
N GLU A 317 22.51 36.30 45.18
CA GLU A 317 23.75 35.68 45.67
C GLU A 317 23.28 34.38 46.38
N SER A 318 24.08 33.31 46.31
CA SER A 318 24.40 32.42 47.45
C SER A 318 23.33 31.53 48.13
N ARG A 319 23.48 30.20 47.98
CA ARG A 319 23.82 29.18 49.02
C ARG A 319 23.37 27.78 48.56
N GLN A 320 24.26 26.86 48.14
CA GLN A 320 25.06 25.94 48.96
C GLN A 320 24.31 25.28 50.14
N ASN A 321 23.89 24.01 50.00
CA ASN A 321 24.61 22.84 50.55
C ASN A 321 23.70 21.59 50.68
N MET A 322 24.22 20.48 50.14
CA MET A 322 23.91 19.06 50.42
C MET A 322 24.19 18.73 51.91
N PRO A 323 23.79 17.55 52.48
CA PRO A 323 24.23 16.24 51.98
C PRO A 323 23.25 15.05 52.09
N GLU A 324 23.60 14.01 51.34
CA GLU A 324 23.29 12.59 51.55
C GLU A 324 23.57 12.12 52.99
N ASN A 325 22.76 11.17 53.51
CA ASN A 325 23.13 9.75 53.67
C ASN A 325 22.14 8.94 54.54
N ILE A 326 21.90 7.68 54.12
CA ILE A 326 21.86 6.40 54.91
C ILE A 326 20.75 6.29 56.00
N GLU A 327 19.94 5.23 56.18
CA GLU A 327 20.18 3.78 56.18
C GLU A 327 18.85 2.96 56.18
N LYS A 328 18.95 1.72 55.68
CA LYS A 328 18.21 0.46 55.97
C LYS A 328 16.97 0.50 56.91
N ARG A 329 15.88 -0.11 56.42
CA ARG A 329 15.30 -1.33 57.01
C ARG A 329 14.44 -2.06 55.98
#